data_AF-A0A4R6QLX4-F1
#
_entry.id   AF-A0A4R6QLX4-F1
#
_cell.length_a   1.000
_cell.length_b   1.000
_cell.length_c   1.000
_cell.angle_alpha   90.00
_cell.angle_beta   90.00
_cell.angle_gamma   90.00
#
_symmetry.space_group_name_H-M   'P 1'
#
loop_
_entity.id
_entity.type
_entity.pdbx_description
1 polymer ?
#
loop_
_entity_poly.entity_id
_entity_poly.type
_entity_poly.pdbx_seq_one_letter_code
_entity_poly.pdbx_strand_id
1 'polypeptide(L)'
;MRYAAQQELTRYLAHFPDEFQRLTALQAQLLDPAGEDIFARTTMRGHITASALVLSADHSKLLLIHHRIIGRWLQPGGHVEPGQDLWASACREVAEETGVSAVERLALGPLGAMPIDIDSHAIAANPRKGEAAHWHHDFLYLARADDSIALQAQLDEVHAVRWAPLAWLAEAGEARWRLIAAKLQAFI
;
A
#
# COMPACT_ATOMS: atom_id res chain seq x y z
N MET A 1 -16.73 6.12 0.32
CA MET A 1 -15.31 5.72 0.49
C MET A 1 -14.90 5.67 1.96
N ARG A 2 -15.06 6.74 2.78
CA ARG A 2 -14.70 6.74 4.23
C ARG A 2 -15.27 5.54 5.00
N TYR A 3 -16.57 5.27 4.83
CA TYR A 3 -17.23 4.13 5.46
C TYR A 3 -16.62 2.77 5.06
N ALA A 4 -16.24 2.60 3.79
CA ALA A 4 -15.60 1.37 3.32
C ALA A 4 -14.20 1.19 3.93
N ALA A 5 -13.40 2.26 4.00
CA ALA A 5 -12.10 2.24 4.69
C ALA A 5 -12.24 1.91 6.19
N GLN A 6 -13.28 2.44 6.86
CA GLN A 6 -13.60 2.09 8.24
C GLN A 6 -13.97 0.61 8.41
N GLN A 7 -14.73 0.04 7.48
CA GLN A 7 -15.07 -1.39 7.48
C GLN A 7 -13.83 -2.26 7.23
N GLU A 8 -12.92 -1.85 6.35
CA GLU A 8 -11.64 -2.55 6.13
C GLU A 8 -10.77 -2.49 7.38
N LEU A 9 -10.59 -1.32 8.00
CA LEU A 9 -9.82 -1.19 9.24
C LEU A 9 -10.40 -2.05 10.36
N THR A 10 -11.73 -2.05 10.52
CA THR A 10 -12.41 -2.87 11.53
C THR A 10 -12.14 -4.36 11.32
N ARG A 11 -12.27 -4.86 10.08
CA ARG A 11 -12.00 -6.26 9.73
C ARG A 11 -10.53 -6.63 9.91
N TYR A 12 -9.64 -5.71 9.57
CA TYR A 12 -8.21 -5.87 9.73
C TYR A 12 -7.82 -6.01 11.21
N LEU A 13 -8.29 -5.10 12.06
CA LEU A 13 -8.02 -5.12 13.52
C LEU A 13 -8.68 -6.30 14.24
N ALA A 14 -9.73 -6.90 13.67
CA ALA A 14 -10.29 -8.14 14.20
C ALA A 14 -9.33 -9.33 14.06
N HIS A 15 -8.45 -9.31 13.06
CA HIS A 15 -7.42 -10.34 12.84
C HIS A 15 -6.06 -9.97 13.44
N PHE A 16 -5.75 -8.67 13.49
CA PHE A 16 -4.48 -8.14 13.98
C PHE A 16 -4.68 -7.12 15.13
N PRO A 17 -5.24 -7.54 16.28
CA PRO A 17 -5.59 -6.62 17.37
C PRO A 17 -4.35 -5.95 18.00
N ASP A 18 -3.20 -6.62 18.01
CA ASP A 18 -1.95 -6.08 18.55
C ASP A 18 -1.41 -4.89 17.75
N GLU A 19 -1.91 -4.69 16.53
CA GLU A 19 -1.54 -3.56 15.67
C GLU A 19 -2.41 -2.32 15.89
N PHE A 20 -3.38 -2.37 16.81
CA PHE A 20 -4.26 -1.26 17.12
C PHE A 20 -3.49 0.02 17.45
N GLN A 21 -2.44 -0.08 18.27
CA GLN A 21 -1.72 1.10 18.78
C GLN A 21 -1.14 1.96 17.65
N ARG A 22 -0.60 1.33 16.59
CA ARG A 22 -0.02 2.06 15.44
C ARG A 22 -1.09 2.65 14.49
N LEU A 23 -2.35 2.22 14.61
CA LEU A 23 -3.47 2.66 13.75
C LEU A 23 -4.44 3.61 14.44
N THR A 24 -4.11 4.07 15.66
CA THR A 24 -4.94 5.01 16.43
C THR A 24 -5.18 6.34 15.69
N ALA A 25 -4.18 6.87 15.00
CA ALA A 25 -4.30 8.11 14.22
C ALA A 25 -5.30 7.96 13.06
N LEU A 26 -5.18 6.88 12.28
CA LEU A 26 -6.12 6.54 11.20
C LEU A 26 -7.53 6.33 11.75
N GLN A 27 -7.67 5.55 12.82
CA GLN A 27 -8.97 5.28 13.42
C GLN A 27 -9.64 6.58 13.89
N ALA A 28 -8.91 7.45 14.57
CA ALA A 28 -9.43 8.74 15.04
C ALA A 28 -9.90 9.63 13.87
N GLN A 29 -9.19 9.64 12.74
CA GLN A 29 -9.61 10.40 11.55
C GLN A 29 -10.82 9.79 10.84
N LEU A 30 -10.92 8.46 10.79
CA LEU A 30 -12.05 7.77 10.19
C LEU A 30 -13.34 7.94 11.01
N LEU A 31 -13.21 8.02 12.34
CA LEU A 31 -14.33 8.20 13.27
C LEU A 31 -14.74 9.68 13.46
N ASP A 32 -14.02 10.63 12.87
CA ASP A 32 -14.33 12.05 12.96
C ASP A 32 -15.38 12.45 11.89
N PRO A 33 -16.67 12.61 12.25
CA PRO A 33 -17.72 12.91 11.28
C PRO A 33 -17.61 14.33 10.70
N ALA A 34 -16.91 15.23 11.40
CA ALA A 34 -16.66 16.61 10.96
C ALA A 34 -15.31 16.74 10.25
N GLY A 35 -14.53 15.66 10.18
CA GLY A 35 -13.20 15.66 9.59
C GLY A 35 -13.24 15.88 8.08
N GLU A 36 -12.20 16.56 7.58
CA GLU A 36 -11.90 16.75 6.15
C GLU A 36 -11.91 15.44 5.36
N ASP A 37 -11.95 15.52 4.04
CA ASP A 37 -11.89 14.34 3.20
C ASP A 37 -10.55 13.62 3.37
N ILE A 38 -10.57 12.45 4.02
CA ILE A 38 -9.38 11.63 4.30
C ILE A 38 -8.75 11.04 3.03
N PHE A 39 -9.36 11.20 1.85
CA PHE A 39 -8.75 10.80 0.57
C PHE A 39 -8.11 11.98 -0.16
N ALA A 40 -8.40 13.22 0.25
CA ALA A 40 -7.89 14.40 -0.42
C ALA A 40 -6.43 14.65 -0.05
N ARG A 41 -5.59 14.83 -1.07
CA ARG A 41 -4.17 15.18 -0.94
C ARG A 41 -3.93 16.46 -0.15
N THR A 42 -4.94 17.33 -0.06
CA THR A 42 -4.89 18.59 0.70
C THR A 42 -5.05 18.38 2.20
N THR A 43 -5.48 17.20 2.66
CA THR A 43 -5.72 16.90 4.07
C THR A 43 -4.38 16.60 4.76
N MET A 44 -3.75 17.65 5.28
CA MET A 44 -2.41 17.58 5.91
C MET A 44 -2.41 16.93 7.31
N ARG A 45 -3.60 16.72 7.91
CA ARG A 45 -3.70 15.86 9.11
C ARG A 45 -3.31 14.42 8.78
N GLY A 46 -3.61 13.99 7.56
CA GLY A 46 -3.30 12.68 6.99
C GLY A 46 -4.33 12.25 5.97
N HIS A 47 -3.91 11.46 4.99
CA HIS A 47 -4.82 10.93 3.97
C HIS A 47 -4.47 9.49 3.56
N ILE A 48 -5.47 8.79 3.03
CA ILE A 48 -5.38 7.39 2.66
C ILE A 48 -4.69 7.24 1.31
N THR A 49 -3.78 6.27 1.25
CA THR A 49 -3.13 5.77 0.05
C THR A 49 -3.45 4.30 -0.12
N ALA A 50 -3.29 3.78 -1.34
CA ALA A 50 -3.52 2.37 -1.64
C ALA A 50 -2.33 1.81 -2.42
N SER A 51 -1.89 0.63 -2.00
CA SER A 51 -0.71 -0.05 -2.53
C SER A 51 -0.99 -1.51 -2.84
N ALA A 52 -0.16 -2.12 -3.68
CA ALA A 52 -0.23 -3.55 -3.95
C ALA A 52 1.12 -4.25 -3.74
N LEU A 53 1.12 -5.28 -2.91
CA LEU A 53 2.20 -6.25 -2.85
C LEU A 53 1.93 -7.30 -3.94
N VAL A 54 2.57 -7.15 -5.10
CA VAL A 54 2.33 -8.03 -6.26
C VAL A 54 3.33 -9.17 -6.25
N LEU A 55 2.82 -10.41 -6.17
CA LEU A 55 3.59 -11.64 -6.28
C LEU A 55 3.64 -12.14 -7.74
N SER A 56 4.71 -12.82 -8.11
CA SER A 56 4.77 -13.58 -9.37
C SER A 56 3.78 -14.73 -9.36
N ALA A 57 3.47 -15.32 -10.51
CA ALA A 57 2.49 -16.40 -10.64
C ALA A 57 2.78 -17.61 -9.74
N ASP A 58 4.06 -17.92 -9.51
CA ASP A 58 4.58 -18.99 -8.65
C ASP A 58 4.85 -18.54 -7.20
N HIS A 59 4.53 -17.30 -6.86
CA HIS A 59 4.78 -16.65 -5.57
C HIS A 59 6.25 -16.59 -5.13
N SER A 60 7.22 -16.77 -6.05
CA SER A 60 8.65 -16.76 -5.72
C SER A 60 9.27 -15.35 -5.72
N LYS A 61 8.62 -14.38 -6.37
CA LYS A 61 9.10 -13.00 -6.52
C LYS A 61 8.04 -11.98 -6.11
N LEU A 62 8.49 -10.77 -5.82
CA LEU A 62 7.67 -9.58 -5.64
C LEU A 62 8.05 -8.47 -6.63
N LEU A 63 7.06 -7.73 -7.10
CA LEU A 63 7.26 -6.54 -7.93
C LEU A 63 7.61 -5.33 -7.04
N LEU A 64 8.68 -4.63 -7.39
CA LEU A 64 9.16 -3.47 -6.66
C LEU A 64 9.48 -2.31 -7.60
N ILE A 65 9.23 -1.09 -7.10
CA ILE A 65 9.64 0.18 -7.69
C ILE A 65 10.79 0.80 -6.90
N HIS A 66 11.72 1.48 -7.57
CA HIS A 66 12.72 2.32 -6.91
C HIS A 66 12.20 3.77 -6.88
N HIS A 67 11.53 4.14 -5.80
CA HIS A 67 10.80 5.40 -5.69
C HIS A 67 11.75 6.61 -5.78
N ARG A 68 11.46 7.58 -6.67
CA ARG A 68 12.38 8.71 -6.97
C ARG A 68 12.62 9.67 -5.82
N ILE A 69 11.57 10.01 -5.06
CA ILE A 69 11.68 10.94 -3.93
C ILE A 69 12.25 10.24 -2.68
N ILE A 70 11.76 9.04 -2.35
CA ILE A 70 12.15 8.30 -1.15
C ILE A 70 13.54 7.65 -1.30
N GLY A 71 13.94 7.32 -2.53
CA GLY A 71 15.24 6.69 -2.82
C GLY A 71 15.36 5.26 -2.28
N ARG A 72 14.25 4.52 -2.23
CA ARG A 72 14.17 3.14 -1.71
C ARG A 72 13.37 2.26 -2.64
N TRP A 73 13.60 0.95 -2.53
CA TRP A 73 12.78 -0.06 -3.16
C TRP A 73 11.51 -0.30 -2.33
N LEU A 74 10.35 -0.16 -2.95
CA LEU A 74 9.04 -0.23 -2.33
C LEU A 74 8.08 -1.00 -3.24
N GLN A 75 6.96 -1.42 -2.66
CA GLN A 75 5.79 -1.83 -3.43
C GLN A 75 5.23 -0.63 -4.22
N PRO A 76 4.62 -0.87 -5.40
CA PRO A 76 3.87 0.17 -6.10
C PRO A 76 2.62 0.60 -5.32
N GLY A 77 2.30 1.89 -5.40
CA GLY A 77 1.19 2.46 -4.65
C GLY A 77 1.22 3.98 -4.55
N GLY A 78 0.07 4.57 -4.20
CA GLY A 78 -0.08 6.01 -4.25
C GLY A 78 -1.46 6.50 -3.81
N HIS A 79 -1.83 7.68 -4.29
CA HIS A 79 -3.02 8.38 -3.82
C HIS A 79 -4.30 7.75 -4.37
N VAL A 80 -5.40 7.92 -3.64
CA VAL A 80 -6.71 7.47 -4.10
C VAL A 80 -7.35 8.60 -4.91
N GLU A 81 -7.62 8.36 -6.18
CA GLU A 81 -8.27 9.35 -7.03
C GLU A 81 -9.77 9.49 -6.69
N PRO A 82 -10.37 10.68 -6.86
CA PRO A 82 -11.78 10.89 -6.55
C PRO A 82 -12.70 9.87 -7.23
N GLY A 83 -13.48 9.15 -6.43
CA GLY A 83 -14.45 8.17 -6.91
C GLY A 83 -13.89 6.77 -7.21
N GLN A 84 -12.58 6.55 -7.07
CA GLN A 84 -12.00 5.21 -7.15
C GLN A 84 -12.09 4.48 -5.81
N ASP A 85 -12.33 3.17 -5.85
CA ASP A 85 -12.13 2.33 -4.67
C ASP A 85 -10.63 2.10 -4.40
N LEU A 86 -10.31 1.64 -3.20
CA LEU A 86 -8.93 1.44 -2.76
C LEU A 86 -8.18 0.40 -3.59
N TRP A 87 -8.85 -0.70 -3.94
CA TRP A 87 -8.23 -1.75 -4.74
C TRP A 87 -8.00 -1.29 -6.18
N ALA A 88 -8.99 -0.61 -6.77
CA ALA A 88 -8.85 -0.01 -8.10
C ALA A 88 -7.70 1.02 -8.15
N SER A 89 -7.52 1.80 -7.08
CA SER A 89 -6.39 2.73 -6.95
C SER A 89 -5.06 1.99 -6.90
N ALA A 90 -4.94 0.93 -6.11
CA ALA A 90 -3.74 0.10 -6.07
C ALA A 90 -3.41 -0.53 -7.44
N CYS A 91 -4.41 -1.03 -8.17
CA CYS A 91 -4.23 -1.55 -9.53
C CYS A 91 -3.71 -0.49 -10.51
N ARG A 92 -4.26 0.73 -10.42
CA ARG A 92 -3.84 1.87 -11.26
C ARG A 92 -2.37 2.18 -11.02
N GLU A 93 -1.96 2.31 -9.76
CA GLU A 93 -0.56 2.63 -9.41
C GLU A 93 0.40 1.54 -9.89
N VAL A 94 0.04 0.26 -9.75
CA VAL A 94 0.84 -0.83 -10.34
C VAL A 94 1.00 -0.65 -11.85
N ALA A 95 -0.09 -0.36 -12.56
CA ALA A 95 -0.04 -0.19 -14.01
C ALA A 95 0.79 1.03 -14.42
N GLU A 96 0.61 2.17 -13.74
CA GLU A 96 1.30 3.42 -14.04
C GLU A 96 2.80 3.34 -13.74
N GLU A 97 3.20 2.80 -12.58
CA GLU A 97 4.60 2.79 -12.16
C GLU A 97 5.42 1.67 -12.78
N THR A 98 4.77 0.57 -13.19
CA THR A 98 5.45 -0.68 -13.59
C THR A 98 5.11 -1.19 -14.99
N GLY A 99 4.04 -0.70 -15.62
CA GLY A 99 3.50 -1.21 -16.88
C GLY A 99 2.67 -2.49 -16.75
N VAL A 100 2.54 -3.07 -15.54
CA VAL A 100 1.78 -4.30 -15.31
C VAL A 100 0.30 -3.99 -15.04
N SER A 101 -0.58 -4.21 -16.02
CA SER A 101 -2.00 -3.88 -15.91
C SER A 101 -2.91 -5.04 -15.48
N ALA A 102 -2.45 -6.29 -15.65
CA ALA A 102 -3.23 -7.49 -15.34
C ALA A 102 -2.87 -8.03 -13.96
N VAL A 103 -3.35 -7.37 -12.91
CA VAL A 103 -3.18 -7.81 -11.52
C VAL A 103 -4.47 -8.46 -10.98
N GLU A 104 -4.31 -9.58 -10.30
CA GLU A 104 -5.39 -10.30 -9.63
C GLU A 104 -5.28 -10.10 -8.12
N ARG A 105 -6.39 -9.72 -7.46
CA ARG A 105 -6.44 -9.62 -6.01
C ARG A 105 -6.42 -11.02 -5.39
N LEU A 106 -5.45 -11.28 -4.52
CA LEU A 106 -5.38 -12.55 -3.81
C LEU A 106 -6.21 -12.51 -2.52
N ALA A 107 -6.79 -13.66 -2.17
CA ALA A 107 -7.44 -13.89 -0.89
C ALA A 107 -6.59 -14.85 -0.05
N LEU A 108 -6.39 -14.52 1.22
CA LEU A 108 -5.54 -15.29 2.14
C LEU A 108 -6.37 -15.92 3.26
N GLY A 109 -6.80 -17.16 3.04
CA GLY A 109 -7.55 -17.95 4.02
C GLY A 109 -8.64 -17.12 4.73
N PRO A 110 -8.63 -17.03 6.08
CA PRO A 110 -9.63 -16.29 6.84
C PRO A 110 -9.58 -14.77 6.63
N LEU A 111 -8.45 -14.21 6.19
CA LEU A 111 -8.34 -12.78 5.88
C LEU A 111 -9.17 -12.40 4.64
N GLY A 112 -9.47 -13.38 3.79
CA GLY A 112 -10.08 -13.13 2.49
C GLY A 112 -9.23 -12.15 1.69
N ALA A 113 -9.87 -11.26 0.92
CA ALA A 113 -9.18 -10.30 0.08
C ALA A 113 -8.83 -8.97 0.79
N MET A 114 -8.97 -8.84 2.11
CA MET A 114 -8.68 -7.57 2.81
C MET A 114 -7.19 -7.17 2.70
N PRO A 115 -6.81 -5.92 3.04
CA PRO A 115 -5.41 -5.53 3.05
C PRO A 115 -4.55 -6.49 3.89
N ILE A 116 -3.39 -6.88 3.38
CA ILE A 116 -2.41 -7.69 4.13
C ILE A 116 -1.69 -6.84 5.19
N ASP A 117 -1.63 -5.53 4.98
CA ASP A 117 -1.11 -4.57 5.94
C ASP A 117 -1.88 -3.25 5.83
N ILE A 118 -2.09 -2.59 6.96
CA ILE A 118 -2.49 -1.18 7.01
C ILE A 118 -1.43 -0.45 7.81
N ASP A 119 -0.87 0.62 7.29
CA ASP A 119 0.20 1.37 7.95
C ASP A 119 -0.09 2.86 8.02
N SER A 120 0.52 3.55 8.99
CA SER A 120 0.50 5.00 9.08
C SER A 120 1.92 5.52 9.23
N HIS A 121 2.42 6.23 8.22
CA HIS A 121 3.79 6.74 8.20
C HIS A 121 3.85 8.22 7.88
N ALA A 122 4.85 8.88 8.45
CA ALA A 122 5.03 10.32 8.32
C ALA A 122 5.67 10.67 6.97
N ILE A 123 5.11 11.68 6.32
CA ILE A 123 5.63 12.30 5.12
C ILE A 123 6.24 13.65 5.51
N ALA A 124 7.50 13.84 5.13
CA ALA A 124 8.20 15.09 5.34
C ALA A 124 7.55 16.22 4.53
N ALA A 125 7.55 17.44 5.08
CA ALA A 125 7.07 18.61 4.36
C ALA A 125 7.82 18.77 3.03
N ASN A 126 7.09 19.13 1.98
CA ASN A 126 7.64 19.43 0.66
C ASN A 126 7.26 20.86 0.24
N PRO A 127 8.11 21.86 0.57
CA PRO A 127 7.83 23.26 0.23
C PRO A 127 7.67 23.51 -1.26
N ARG A 128 8.29 22.69 -2.13
CA ARG A 128 8.16 22.85 -3.60
C ARG A 128 6.75 22.50 -4.09
N LYS A 129 6.05 21.62 -3.39
CA LYS A 129 4.66 21.24 -3.68
C LYS A 129 3.65 21.98 -2.80
N GLY A 130 4.11 22.81 -1.86
CA GLY A 130 3.23 23.45 -0.88
C GLY A 130 2.63 22.47 0.15
N GLU A 131 3.24 21.30 0.33
CA GLU A 131 2.75 20.26 1.23
C GLU A 131 3.43 20.40 2.60
N ALA A 132 2.63 20.54 3.66
CA ALA A 132 3.12 20.47 5.04
C ALA A 132 3.49 19.02 5.39
N ALA A 133 4.20 18.82 6.50
CA ALA A 133 4.40 17.47 7.02
C ALA A 133 3.04 16.87 7.39
N HIS A 134 2.79 15.63 7.00
CA HIS A 134 1.51 14.96 7.14
C HIS A 134 1.67 13.44 7.27
N TRP A 135 0.56 12.72 7.35
CA TRP A 135 0.55 11.25 7.41
C TRP A 135 -0.01 10.65 6.12
N HIS A 136 0.61 9.58 5.65
CA HIS A 136 -0.04 8.65 4.74
C HIS A 136 -0.58 7.47 5.54
N HIS A 137 -1.83 7.10 5.26
CA HIS A 137 -2.48 5.91 5.78
C HIS A 137 -2.58 4.88 4.64
N ASP A 138 -1.62 3.96 4.57
CA ASP A 138 -1.45 3.06 3.42
C ASP A 138 -2.21 1.75 3.63
N PHE A 139 -3.09 1.42 2.68
CA PHE A 139 -3.82 0.16 2.61
C PHE A 139 -3.15 -0.74 1.57
N LEU A 140 -2.41 -1.74 2.04
CA LEU A 140 -1.62 -2.63 1.19
C LEU A 140 -2.39 -3.91 0.88
N TYR A 141 -2.77 -4.12 -0.38
CA TYR A 141 -3.43 -5.34 -0.85
C TYR A 141 -2.43 -6.36 -1.36
N LEU A 142 -2.76 -7.64 -1.24
CA LEU A 142 -2.00 -8.71 -1.88
C LEU A 142 -2.53 -8.95 -3.30
N ALA A 143 -1.62 -9.04 -4.25
CA ALA A 143 -1.94 -9.24 -5.65
C ALA A 143 -1.02 -10.28 -6.30
N ARG A 144 -1.43 -10.77 -7.47
CA ARG A 144 -0.65 -11.64 -8.34
C ARG A 144 -0.60 -11.08 -9.75
N ALA A 145 0.55 -11.22 -10.40
CA ALA A 145 0.70 -10.94 -11.83
C ALA A 145 1.62 -11.96 -12.51
N ASP A 146 1.53 -12.03 -13.83
CA ASP A 146 2.45 -12.78 -14.68
C ASP A 146 3.80 -12.04 -14.76
N ASP A 147 4.87 -12.70 -14.31
CA ASP A 147 6.22 -12.13 -14.28
C ASP A 147 6.97 -12.24 -15.61
N SER A 148 6.32 -12.79 -16.66
CA SER A 148 6.78 -12.73 -18.04
C SER A 148 6.41 -11.40 -18.73
N ILE A 149 5.49 -10.62 -18.15
CA ILE A 149 5.10 -9.30 -18.67
C ILE A 149 6.31 -8.37 -18.61
N ALA A 150 6.60 -7.72 -19.74
CA ALA A 150 7.67 -6.74 -19.83
C ALA A 150 7.39 -5.54 -18.92
N LEU A 151 8.36 -5.22 -18.09
CA LEU A 151 8.27 -4.12 -17.15
C LEU A 151 8.58 -2.78 -17.84
N GLN A 152 7.81 -1.75 -17.53
CA GLN A 152 8.02 -0.39 -18.02
C GLN A 152 7.92 0.60 -16.87
N ALA A 153 9.07 1.14 -16.45
CA ALA A 153 9.13 2.15 -15.41
C ALA A 153 8.61 3.50 -15.92
N GLN A 154 7.71 4.14 -15.17
CA GLN A 154 7.33 5.53 -15.41
C GLN A 154 8.36 6.45 -14.74
N LEU A 155 9.30 6.91 -15.56
CA LEU A 155 10.53 7.56 -15.08
C LEU A 155 10.31 8.91 -14.38
N ASP A 156 9.11 9.47 -14.47
CA ASP A 156 8.74 10.69 -13.73
C ASP A 156 8.63 10.42 -12.22
N GLU A 157 8.22 9.22 -11.81
CA GLU A 157 7.97 8.88 -10.39
C GLU A 157 8.93 7.83 -9.84
N VAL A 158 9.44 6.94 -10.70
CA VAL A 158 10.32 5.84 -10.31
C VAL A 158 11.62 5.85 -11.11
N HIS A 159 12.71 5.40 -10.49
CA HIS A 159 14.00 5.25 -11.16
C HIS A 159 14.14 3.92 -11.89
N ALA A 160 13.49 2.88 -11.39
CA ALA A 160 13.59 1.52 -11.89
C ALA A 160 12.43 0.69 -11.34
N VAL A 161 12.21 -0.46 -11.98
CA VAL A 161 11.23 -1.45 -11.55
C VAL A 161 11.83 -2.84 -11.73
N ARG A 162 11.52 -3.78 -10.83
CA ARG A 162 12.05 -5.14 -10.91
C ARG A 162 11.16 -6.16 -10.21
N TRP A 163 11.27 -7.41 -10.66
CA TRP A 163 10.94 -8.57 -9.85
C TRP A 163 12.12 -8.91 -8.94
N ALA A 164 11.92 -8.91 -7.62
CA ALA A 164 12.90 -9.34 -6.62
C ALA A 164 12.47 -10.66 -5.97
N PRO A 165 13.39 -11.51 -5.48
CA PRO A 165 13.01 -12.72 -4.74
C PRO A 165 12.16 -12.37 -3.51
N LEU A 166 11.16 -13.20 -3.17
CA LEU A 166 10.29 -12.98 -2.01
C LEU A 166 11.07 -12.81 -0.69
N ALA A 167 12.21 -13.49 -0.58
CA ALA A 167 13.14 -13.38 0.56
C ALA A 167 13.61 -11.93 0.83
N TRP A 168 13.54 -11.04 -0.17
CA TRP A 168 13.85 -9.63 -0.03
C TRP A 168 13.05 -8.95 1.10
N LEU A 169 11.81 -9.37 1.36
CA LEU A 169 10.99 -8.82 2.47
C LEU A 169 11.68 -9.01 3.83
N ALA A 170 12.31 -10.16 4.06
CA ALA A 170 13.04 -10.41 5.30
C ALA A 170 14.41 -9.69 5.32
N GLU A 171 15.06 -9.58 4.16
CA GLU A 171 16.40 -9.01 3.98
C GLU A 171 16.44 -7.48 3.98
N ALA A 172 15.32 -6.81 3.64
CA ALA A 172 15.22 -5.35 3.59
C ALA A 172 15.49 -4.67 4.94
N GLY A 173 15.50 -5.41 6.06
CA GLY A 173 15.88 -4.94 7.39
C GLY A 173 14.82 -4.09 8.11
N GLU A 174 13.82 -3.57 7.39
CA GLU A 174 12.75 -2.76 7.98
C GLU A 174 11.72 -3.63 8.72
N ALA A 175 11.20 -3.11 9.85
CA ALA A 175 10.26 -3.85 10.70
C ALA A 175 8.94 -4.17 9.99
N ARG A 176 8.45 -3.24 9.15
CA ARG A 176 7.21 -3.41 8.36
C ARG A 176 7.32 -4.61 7.41
N TRP A 177 8.46 -4.75 6.72
CA TRP A 177 8.66 -5.86 5.78
C TRP A 177 8.76 -7.22 6.46
N ARG A 178 9.39 -7.29 7.65
CA ARG A 178 9.39 -8.50 8.47
C ARG A 178 7.99 -8.88 8.97
N LEU A 179 7.18 -7.90 9.35
CA LEU A 179 5.78 -8.11 9.74
C LEU A 179 4.97 -8.70 8.58
N ILE A 180 5.08 -8.10 7.39
CA ILE A 180 4.39 -8.57 6.18
C ILE A 180 4.84 -9.98 5.80
N ALA A 181 6.16 -10.26 5.84
CA ALA A 181 6.69 -11.60 5.58
C ALA A 181 6.12 -12.65 6.54
N ALA A 182 6.01 -12.33 7.83
CA ALA A 182 5.41 -13.23 8.82
C ALA A 182 3.92 -13.49 8.54
N LYS A 183 3.16 -12.48 8.10
CA LYS A 183 1.76 -12.66 7.69
C LYS A 183 1.65 -13.57 6.47
N LEU A 184 2.47 -13.35 5.44
CA LEU A 184 2.47 -14.21 4.26
C LEU A 184 2.75 -15.67 4.63
N GLN A 185 3.75 -15.93 5.47
CA GLN A 185 4.08 -17.28 5.96
C GLN A 185 2.96 -17.93 6.78
N ALA A 186 2.12 -17.12 7.45
CA ALA A 186 1.02 -17.64 8.26
C ALA A 186 -0.22 -18.00 7.43
N PHE A 187 -0.37 -17.44 6.21
CA PHE A 187 -1.60 -17.54 5.43
C PHE A 187 -1.43 -18.03 3.98
N ILE A 188 -0.20 -18.26 3.51
CA ILE A 188 0.15 -18.94 2.24
C ILE A 188 0.79 -20.28 2.59
#